data_AF-A0A960CIF0-F1
#
_entry.id   AF-A0A960CIF0-F1
#
_cell.length_a   1.000
_cell.length_b   1.000
_cell.length_c   1.000
_cell.angle_alpha   90.00
_cell.angle_beta   90.00
_cell.angle_gamma   90.00
#
_symmetry.space_group_name_H-M   'P 1'
#
loop_
_entity.id
_entity.type
_entity.pdbx_description
1 polymer ?
#
loop_
_entity_poly.entity_id
_entity_poly.type
_entity_poly.pdbx_seq_one_letter_code
_entity_poly.pdbx_strand_id
1 'polypeptide(L)' 'MPPTVNMGIPGASSTAADRSGGKRVLLAEPRGYCAGVDRAVETVERALEKHGAPVYVRHEIVHNKH' A
#
# COMPACT_ATOMS: atom_id res chain seq x y z
N MET A 1 -14.04 -30.19 29.20
CA MET A 1 -13.30 -29.87 27.96
C MET A 1 -13.24 -28.35 27.85
N PRO A 2 -12.05 -27.73 27.83
CA PRO A 2 -11.95 -26.29 27.71
C PRO A 2 -12.42 -25.86 26.32
N PRO A 3 -13.21 -24.78 26.18
CA PRO A 3 -13.46 -24.21 24.87
C PRO A 3 -12.15 -23.62 24.32
N THR A 4 -11.90 -24.01 23.08
CA THR A 4 -10.86 -23.60 22.13
C THR A 4 -10.18 -22.26 22.39
N VAL A 5 -8.85 -22.32 22.39
CA VAL A 5 -7.92 -21.18 22.37
C VAL A 5 -8.30 -20.20 21.25
N ASN A 6 -8.44 -18.93 21.59
CA ASN A 6 -8.60 -17.84 20.62
C ASN A 6 -7.24 -17.54 19.99
N MET A 7 -6.97 -18.09 18.80
CA MET A 7 -5.87 -17.64 17.93
C MET A 7 -6.36 -16.44 17.11
N GLY A 8 -6.45 -15.28 17.75
CA GLY A 8 -6.90 -14.02 17.16
C GLY A 8 -5.73 -13.18 16.66
N ILE A 9 -5.64 -13.07 15.34
CA ILE A 9 -4.73 -12.29 14.47
C ILE A 9 -4.19 -10.98 15.11
N PRO A 10 -2.86 -10.78 15.18
CA PRO A 10 -2.28 -9.51 15.64
C PRO A 10 -2.47 -8.44 14.53
N GLY A 11 -3.37 -7.50 14.74
CA GLY A 11 -3.55 -6.37 13.82
C GLY A 11 -4.90 -5.68 13.83
N ALA A 12 -5.92 -6.25 14.49
CA ALA A 12 -7.19 -5.56 14.68
C ALA A 12 -7.04 -4.44 15.71
N SER A 13 -6.53 -3.29 15.28
CA SER A 13 -6.46 -2.08 16.09
C SER A 13 -7.89 -1.54 16.28
N SER A 14 -8.52 -1.93 17.38
CA SER A 14 -9.86 -1.47 17.75
C SER A 14 -9.78 -0.05 18.30
N THR A 15 -10.00 0.96 17.46
CA THR A 15 -10.29 2.31 17.94
C THR A 15 -11.77 2.39 18.30
N ALA A 16 -12.04 2.58 19.60
CA ALA A 16 -13.37 2.85 20.12
C ALA A 16 -13.94 4.10 19.42
N ALA A 17 -15.04 3.91 18.68
CA ALA A 17 -15.64 4.97 17.89
C ALA A 17 -16.29 6.03 18.78
N ASP A 18 -15.76 7.25 18.72
CA ASP A 18 -16.46 8.46 19.14
C ASP A 18 -17.80 8.57 18.40
N ARG A 19 -18.88 8.77 19.15
CA ARG A 19 -20.26 8.90 18.62
C ARG A 19 -20.63 10.36 18.39
N SER A 20 -19.73 11.17 17.86
CA SER A 20 -20.12 12.43 17.21
C SER A 20 -20.72 12.09 15.84
N GLY A 21 -21.82 12.76 15.47
CA GLY A 21 -22.66 12.46 14.29
C GLY A 21 -22.02 12.66 12.90
N GLY A 22 -20.72 12.38 12.75
CA GLY A 22 -19.99 12.38 11.49
C GLY A 22 -20.15 11.06 10.72
N LYS A 23 -20.04 11.14 9.39
CA LYS A 23 -20.03 9.96 8.52
C LYS A 23 -18.71 9.20 8.72
N ARG A 24 -18.79 7.89 8.94
CA ARG A 24 -17.63 7.01 9.10
C ARG A 24 -17.03 6.66 7.74
N VAL A 25 -15.74 6.92 7.54
CA VAL A 25 -14.97 6.43 6.39
C VAL A 25 -14.24 5.16 6.80
N LEU A 26 -14.37 4.11 6.01
CA LEU A 26 -13.64 2.85 6.19
C LEU A 26 -12.60 2.74 5.09
N LEU A 27 -11.36 2.43 5.48
CA LEU A 27 -10.26 2.19 4.55
C LEU A 27 -9.95 0.70 4.51
N ALA A 28 -9.81 0.16 3.30
CA ALA A 28 -9.41 -1.23 3.11
C ALA A 28 -7.93 -1.43 3.44
N GLU A 29 -7.59 -2.64 3.89
CA GLU A 29 -6.21 -3.10 4.04
C GLU A 29 -6.06 -4.53 3.48
N PRO A 30 -4.98 -4.81 2.72
CA PRO A 30 -3.94 -3.89 2.26
C PRO A 30 -4.41 -2.98 1.10
N ARG A 31 -3.83 -1.78 0.99
CA ARG A 31 -4.12 -0.81 -0.08
C ARG A 31 -2.83 -0.18 -0.60
N GLY A 32 -2.80 0.21 -1.87
CA GLY A 32 -1.66 0.92 -2.48
C GLY A 32 -0.77 0.03 -3.33
N TYR A 33 0.54 0.27 -3.28
CA TYR A 33 1.54 -0.34 -4.15
C TYR A 33 1.78 -1.80 -3.80
N CYS A 34 1.88 -2.64 -4.84
CA CYS A 34 2.39 -3.99 -4.69
C CYS A 34 3.90 -4.01 -4.91
N ALA A 35 4.55 -5.09 -4.49
CA ALA A 35 6.00 -5.26 -4.68
C ALA A 35 6.46 -5.11 -6.15
N GLY A 36 5.58 -5.41 -7.12
CA GLY A 36 5.88 -5.22 -8.53
C GLY A 36 5.91 -3.75 -8.96
N VAL A 37 4.96 -2.95 -8.48
CA VAL A 37 4.89 -1.50 -8.73
C VAL A 37 6.10 -0.81 -8.10
N ASP A 38 6.40 -1.15 -6.85
CA ASP A 38 7.51 -0.58 -6.09
C ASP A 38 8.85 -0.78 -6.82
N ARG A 39 9.14 -2.04 -7.20
CA ARG A 39 10.35 -2.38 -7.97
C ARG A 39 10.41 -1.67 -9.33
N ALA A 40 9.28 -1.51 -10.01
CA ALA A 40 9.23 -0.89 -11.32
C ALA A 40 9.61 0.60 -11.25
N VAL A 41 9.06 1.33 -10.27
CA VAL A 41 9.40 2.73 -10.00
C VAL A 41 10.86 2.87 -9.63
N GLU A 42 11.33 2.08 -8.65
CA GLU A 42 12.72 2.12 -8.18
C GLU A 42 13.74 1.86 -9.30
N THR A 43 13.40 0.97 -10.25
CA THR A 43 14.29 0.68 -11.39
C THR A 43 14.52 1.91 -12.26
N VAL A 44 13.48 2.71 -12.51
CA VAL A 44 13.57 3.92 -13.32
C VAL A 44 14.33 5.02 -12.57
N GLU A 45 14.07 5.18 -11.26
CA GLU A 45 14.79 6.13 -10.40
C GLU A 45 16.29 5.84 -10.38
N ARG A 46 16.68 4.59 -10.13
CA ARG A 46 18.08 4.16 -10.16
C ARG A 46 18.72 4.32 -11.53
N ALA A 47 17.97 4.11 -12.61
CA ALA A 47 18.47 4.33 -13.97
C ALA A 47 18.76 5.81 -14.22
N LEU A 48 17.88 6.71 -13.75
CA LEU A 48 18.08 8.16 -13.83
C LEU A 48 19.29 8.61 -13.02
N GLU A 49 19.47 8.09 -11.80
CA GLU A 49 20.64 8.40 -10.96
C GLU A 49 21.95 7.96 -11.61
N LYS A 50 21.98 6.74 -12.16
CA LYS A 50 23.19 6.14 -12.71
C LYS A 50 23.58 6.68 -14.09
N HIS A 51 22.59 7.00 -14.92
CA HIS A 51 22.82 7.32 -16.33
C HIS A 51 22.50 8.78 -16.68
N GLY A 52 21.83 9.53 -15.80
CA GLY A 52 21.33 10.86 -16.10
C GLY A 52 20.14 10.84 -17.07
N ALA A 53 19.53 12.00 -17.30
CA ALA A 53 18.43 12.14 -18.24
C ALA A 53 18.93 12.30 -19.69
N PRO A 54 18.19 11.81 -20.72
CA PRO A 54 16.89 11.14 -20.64
C PRO A 54 16.97 9.60 -20.49
N VAL A 55 16.08 9.03 -19.67
CA VAL A 55 15.80 7.59 -19.61
C VAL A 55 14.46 7.32 -20.30
N TYR A 56 14.45 6.42 -21.27
CA TYR A 56 13.25 6.05 -22.02
C TYR A 56 12.60 4.79 -21.46
N VAL A 57 11.28 4.84 -21.26
CA VAL A 57 10.48 3.67 -20.84
C VAL A 57 9.54 3.30 -21.99
N ARG A 58 9.45 2.00 -22.30
CA ARG A 58 8.50 1.50 -23.28
C ARG A 58 7.11 1.42 -22.64
N HIS A 59 6.21 2.31 -23.06
CA HIS A 59 4.90 2.56 -22.44
C HIS A 59 5.00 3.14 -21.02
N GLU A 60 3.87 3.29 -20.35
CA GLU A 60 3.80 3.72 -18.96
C GLU A 60 4.36 2.64 -18.04
N ILE A 61 5.29 3.02 -17.14
CA ILE A 61 5.90 2.10 -16.17
C ILE A 61 4.85 1.51 -15.21
N VAL A 62 3.87 2.35 -14.84
CA VAL A 62 2.64 2.00 -14.11
C VAL A 62 1.49 2.85 -14.63
N HIS A 63 0.27 2.31 -14.58
CA HIS A 63 -0.93 3.06 -14.97
C HIS A 63 -1.38 3.98 -13.83
N ASN A 64 -0.56 4.96 -13.51
CA ASN A 64 -0.86 6.04 -12.58
C ASN A 64 -0.43 7.35 -13.21
N LYS A 65 -1.30 8.36 -13.15
CA LYS A 65 -1.03 9.70 -13.70
C LYS A 65 -0.19 10.57 -12.74
N HIS A 66 0.04 10.09 -11.52
CA HIS A 66 0.68 10.81 -10.42
C HIS A 66 1.94 10.10 -9.94
#